data_AF-A0A242CCA4-F1
#
_entry.id   AF-A0A242CCA4-F1
#
_cell.length_a   1.000
_cell.length_b   1.000
_cell.length_c   1.000
_cell.angle_alpha   90.00
_cell.angle_beta   90.00
_cell.angle_gamma   90.00
#
_symmetry.space_group_name_H-M   'P 1'
#
loop_
_entity.id
_entity.type
_entity.pdbx_description
1 polymer ?
#
loop_
_entity_poly.entity_id
_entity_poly.type
_entity_poly.pdbx_seq_one_letter_code
_entity_poly.pdbx_strand_id
1 'polypeptide(L)'
;MGENIGKIYETEEYDKFKYLKGNRKVKRNPSLEKSILKKGMLIPIVVNENFEILDGQSRYEIAKKHGKKLFYRISEGVGISEVIDLNNTKKAWNIDDYINKYVVDGNSEYEKLQNLSKQYKNIPRSALIAAAQGELNLGLQSGQNIREGKFRFYNYPHFCLLLESYSEFIKETSLKSSLYIFLGYFNLYTVKKFDRERLIKNLKGKQESVNGIMSLDVVVELFLKAHNYRLRGKSNKGSAIKYTLSKKENPIILEERDFLLLQMNWKEDLSNG
;
A
#
# COMPACT_ATOMS: atom_id res chain seq x y z
N MET A 1 23.70 21.04 -37.51
CA MET A 1 22.49 20.21 -37.67
C MET A 1 22.73 18.89 -36.96
N GLY A 2 21.73 18.33 -36.29
CA GLY A 2 21.87 17.04 -35.59
C GLY A 2 21.83 15.86 -36.56
N GLU A 3 22.36 14.71 -36.14
CA GLU A 3 22.30 13.46 -36.90
C GLU A 3 20.91 12.82 -36.81
N ASN A 4 20.48 12.15 -37.89
CA ASN A 4 19.25 11.36 -37.87
C ASN A 4 19.52 10.03 -37.13
N ILE A 5 19.01 9.95 -35.90
CA ILE A 5 19.23 8.81 -35.00
C ILE A 5 18.00 7.91 -34.82
N GLY A 6 16.98 8.01 -35.70
CA GLY A 6 15.80 7.14 -35.58
C GLY A 6 14.64 7.48 -36.51
N LYS A 7 13.73 6.52 -36.69
CA LYS A 7 12.54 6.62 -37.54
C LYS A 7 11.25 6.68 -36.70
N ILE A 8 10.29 7.47 -37.18
CA ILE A 8 8.91 7.46 -36.69
C ILE A 8 8.04 6.87 -37.79
N TYR A 9 7.10 6.02 -37.40
CA TYR A 9 6.19 5.31 -38.28
C TYR A 9 4.74 5.70 -37.98
N GLU A 10 3.90 5.66 -38.99
CA GLU A 10 2.45 5.88 -38.91
C GLU A 10 1.71 4.59 -39.27
N THR A 11 0.60 4.29 -38.60
CA THR A 11 -0.23 3.13 -38.92
C THR A 11 -1.66 3.28 -38.40
N GLU A 12 -2.58 2.52 -38.98
CA GLU A 12 -3.95 2.31 -38.46
C GLU A 12 -4.18 0.84 -38.05
N GLU A 13 -3.15 0.00 -38.17
CA GLU A 13 -3.19 -1.42 -37.78
C GLU A 13 -2.87 -1.56 -36.29
N TYR A 14 -3.90 -1.55 -35.44
CA TYR A 14 -3.71 -1.64 -33.99
C TYR A 14 -3.33 -3.04 -33.49
N ASP A 15 -3.65 -4.08 -34.24
CA ASP A 15 -3.57 -5.47 -33.76
C ASP A 15 -2.16 -6.05 -33.75
N LYS A 16 -1.19 -5.40 -34.41
CA LYS A 16 0.22 -5.76 -34.30
C LYS A 16 0.85 -5.38 -32.95
N PHE A 17 0.25 -4.44 -32.23
CA PHE A 17 0.78 -3.98 -30.96
C PHE A 17 0.30 -4.84 -29.80
N LYS A 18 1.22 -5.13 -28.88
CA LYS A 18 0.95 -5.92 -27.68
C LYS A 18 1.28 -5.12 -26.43
N TYR A 19 0.63 -5.45 -25.33
CA TYR A 19 1.05 -4.94 -24.04
C TYR A 19 2.28 -5.68 -23.55
N LEU A 20 3.32 -4.93 -23.19
CA LEU A 20 4.46 -5.50 -22.49
C LEU A 20 3.98 -6.09 -21.15
N LYS A 21 4.26 -7.38 -20.94
CA LYS A 21 3.89 -8.08 -19.70
C LYS A 21 4.50 -7.36 -18.48
N GLY A 22 3.68 -7.19 -17.45
CA GLY A 22 4.10 -6.54 -16.20
C GLY A 22 4.16 -5.00 -16.27
N ASN A 23 3.93 -4.36 -17.41
CA ASN A 23 3.86 -2.89 -17.50
C ASN A 23 2.65 -2.32 -16.75
N ARG A 24 2.65 -1.00 -16.53
CA ARG A 24 1.61 -0.31 -15.77
C ARG A 24 0.23 -0.52 -16.39
N LYS A 25 -0.80 -0.56 -15.54
CA LYS A 25 -2.18 -0.54 -16.00
C LYS A 25 -2.48 0.80 -16.67
N VAL A 26 -3.17 0.74 -17.81
CA VAL A 26 -3.60 1.95 -18.50
C VAL A 26 -4.63 2.67 -17.66
N LYS A 27 -4.33 3.91 -17.26
CA LYS A 27 -5.25 4.78 -16.53
C LYS A 27 -6.01 5.65 -17.52
N ARG A 28 -7.30 5.89 -17.23
CA ARG A 28 -8.13 6.83 -18.00
C ARG A 28 -7.53 8.23 -17.88
N ASN A 29 -7.36 8.91 -19.01
CA ASN A 29 -6.85 10.27 -19.05
C ASN A 29 -7.75 11.15 -19.95
N PRO A 30 -8.83 11.72 -19.39
CA PRO A 30 -9.82 12.48 -20.17
C PRO A 30 -9.25 13.72 -20.85
N SER A 31 -8.27 14.39 -20.24
CA SER A 31 -7.62 15.56 -20.84
C SER A 31 -6.77 15.19 -22.05
N LEU A 32 -6.04 14.07 -21.96
CA LEU A 32 -5.30 13.52 -23.09
C LEU A 32 -6.23 13.08 -24.22
N GLU A 33 -7.34 12.42 -23.89
CA GLU A 33 -8.37 12.01 -24.87
C GLU A 33 -8.92 13.21 -25.62
N LYS A 34 -9.34 14.26 -24.91
CA LYS A 34 -9.81 15.51 -25.53
C LYS A 34 -8.76 16.17 -26.42
N SER A 35 -7.49 16.15 -26.01
CA SER A 35 -6.39 16.71 -26.79
C SER A 35 -6.17 15.95 -28.09
N ILE A 36 -6.12 14.60 -28.03
CA ILE A 36 -5.95 13.74 -29.22
C ILE A 36 -7.12 13.90 -30.19
N LEU A 37 -8.35 13.99 -29.68
CA LEU A 37 -9.52 14.21 -30.52
C LEU A 37 -9.51 15.56 -31.23
N LYS A 38 -9.01 16.61 -30.56
CA LYS A 38 -8.95 17.97 -31.12
C LYS A 38 -7.76 18.19 -32.07
N LYS A 39 -6.58 17.65 -31.73
CA LYS A 39 -5.30 17.99 -32.38
C LYS A 39 -4.61 16.81 -33.06
N GLY A 40 -5.15 15.61 -32.95
CA GLY A 40 -4.45 14.39 -33.33
C GLY A 40 -3.39 13.97 -32.30
N MET A 41 -2.74 12.84 -32.57
CA MET A 41 -1.63 12.37 -31.75
C MET A 41 -0.36 13.17 -32.09
N LEU A 42 0.21 13.90 -31.13
CA LEU A 42 1.41 14.71 -31.39
C LEU A 42 2.72 14.00 -31.05
N ILE A 43 2.66 12.96 -30.22
CA ILE A 43 3.84 12.27 -29.70
C ILE A 43 3.65 10.78 -29.99
N PRO A 44 4.60 10.13 -30.68
CA PRO A 44 4.52 8.71 -30.97
C PRO A 44 4.55 7.87 -29.68
N ILE A 45 3.93 6.70 -29.73
CA ILE A 45 4.17 5.64 -28.75
C ILE A 45 5.57 5.05 -28.94
N VAL A 46 6.10 4.41 -27.91
CA VAL A 46 7.40 3.72 -27.98
C VAL A 46 7.14 2.24 -27.84
N VAL A 47 7.69 1.45 -28.76
CA VAL A 47 7.58 -0.01 -28.76
C VAL A 47 8.95 -0.65 -28.87
N ASN A 48 9.10 -1.89 -28.44
CA ASN A 48 10.30 -2.69 -28.75
C ASN A 48 10.19 -3.36 -30.13
N GLU A 49 11.20 -4.14 -30.48
CA GLU A 49 11.28 -4.91 -31.72
C GLU A 49 10.13 -5.93 -31.89
N ASN A 50 9.48 -6.34 -30.80
CA ASN A 50 8.33 -7.26 -30.79
C ASN A 50 6.97 -6.54 -30.84
N PHE A 51 6.96 -5.23 -31.08
CA PHE A 51 5.77 -4.36 -31.03
C PHE A 51 5.07 -4.33 -29.67
N GLU A 52 5.81 -4.60 -28.59
CA GLU A 52 5.31 -4.44 -27.22
C GLU A 52 5.40 -2.98 -26.79
N ILE A 53 4.31 -2.43 -26.26
CA ILE A 53 4.22 -1.01 -25.90
C ILE A 53 5.03 -0.74 -24.62
N LEU A 54 6.12 0.01 -24.78
CA LEU A 54 7.03 0.46 -23.71
C LEU A 54 6.50 1.74 -23.04
N ASP A 55 6.06 2.72 -23.84
CA ASP A 55 5.46 3.98 -23.39
C ASP A 55 4.31 4.42 -24.31
N GLY A 56 3.33 5.13 -23.75
CA GLY A 56 2.19 5.67 -24.49
C GLY A 56 0.97 4.76 -24.53
N GLN A 57 0.82 3.82 -23.60
CA GLN A 57 -0.33 2.92 -23.51
C GLN A 57 -1.69 3.67 -23.56
N SER A 58 -1.84 4.79 -22.83
CA SER A 58 -3.06 5.60 -22.90
C SER A 58 -3.31 6.20 -24.29
N ARG A 59 -2.24 6.59 -25.01
CA ARG A 59 -2.35 7.13 -26.39
C ARG A 59 -2.78 6.04 -27.35
N TYR A 60 -2.21 4.84 -27.22
CA TYR A 60 -2.62 3.66 -27.98
C TYR A 60 -4.11 3.35 -27.77
N GLU A 61 -4.57 3.26 -26.52
CA GLU A 61 -5.98 2.98 -26.21
C GLU A 61 -6.93 4.05 -26.78
N ILE A 62 -6.58 5.33 -26.63
CA ILE A 62 -7.40 6.42 -27.19
C ILE A 62 -7.43 6.34 -28.72
N ALA A 63 -6.29 6.11 -29.36
CA ALA A 63 -6.19 6.00 -30.81
C ALA A 63 -7.02 4.82 -31.33
N LYS A 64 -6.85 3.64 -30.73
CA LYS A 64 -7.62 2.43 -31.03
C LYS A 64 -9.12 2.64 -30.85
N LYS A 65 -9.52 3.23 -29.71
CA LYS A 65 -10.93 3.50 -29.39
C LYS A 65 -11.62 4.42 -30.41
N HIS A 66 -10.90 5.40 -30.96
CA HIS A 66 -11.46 6.44 -31.83
C HIS A 66 -11.03 6.33 -33.29
N GLY A 67 -10.37 5.22 -33.68
CA GLY A 67 -9.86 5.02 -35.03
C GLY A 67 -8.92 6.12 -35.51
N LYS A 68 -8.06 6.65 -34.63
CA LYS A 68 -7.11 7.72 -34.97
C LYS A 68 -5.75 7.14 -35.34
N LYS A 69 -5.16 7.63 -36.43
CA LYS A 69 -3.78 7.35 -36.84
C LYS A 69 -2.81 7.29 -35.64
N LEU A 70 -2.08 6.19 -35.55
CA LEU A 70 -1.14 5.90 -34.48
C LEU A 70 0.28 6.14 -34.97
N PHE A 71 1.01 7.01 -34.27
CA PHE A 71 2.43 7.23 -34.49
C PHE A 71 3.23 6.38 -33.51
N TYR A 72 4.29 5.72 -33.97
CA TYR A 72 5.16 4.91 -33.11
C TYR A 72 6.63 5.01 -33.51
N ARG A 73 7.53 4.72 -32.57
CA ARG A 73 8.95 4.50 -32.82
C ARG A 73 9.41 3.22 -32.16
N ILE A 74 10.40 2.56 -32.76
CA ILE A 74 10.98 1.32 -32.26
C ILE A 74 12.22 1.66 -31.43
N SER A 75 12.32 1.07 -30.24
CA SER A 75 13.48 1.15 -29.36
C SER A 75 13.96 -0.27 -29.08
N GLU A 76 15.08 -0.65 -29.70
CA GLU A 76 15.60 -2.01 -29.65
C GLU A 76 16.19 -2.34 -28.27
N GLY A 77 16.02 -3.59 -27.83
CA GLY A 77 16.66 -4.12 -26.62
C GLY A 77 16.11 -3.55 -25.31
N VAL A 78 14.92 -2.94 -25.34
CA VAL A 78 14.28 -2.35 -24.15
C VAL A 78 13.19 -3.28 -23.63
N GLY A 79 13.38 -3.81 -22.43
CA GLY A 79 12.43 -4.64 -21.69
C GLY A 79 11.75 -3.90 -20.54
N ILE A 80 11.11 -4.66 -19.64
CA ILE A 80 10.31 -4.10 -18.54
C ILE A 80 11.16 -3.42 -17.47
N SER A 81 12.38 -3.90 -17.20
CA SER A 81 13.33 -3.28 -16.28
C SER A 81 13.70 -1.88 -16.73
N GLU A 82 14.11 -1.75 -18.00
CA GLU A 82 14.52 -0.47 -18.59
C GLU A 82 13.33 0.49 -18.67
N VAL A 83 12.12 -0.02 -18.95
CA VAL A 83 10.88 0.77 -18.90
C VAL A 83 10.63 1.32 -17.50
N ILE A 84 10.81 0.53 -16.44
CA ILE A 84 10.66 1.00 -15.06
C ILE A 84 11.67 2.11 -14.74
N ASP A 85 12.94 1.93 -15.12
CA ASP A 85 14.01 2.89 -14.88
C ASP A 85 13.79 4.22 -15.63
N LEU A 86 13.47 4.15 -16.93
CA LEU A 86 13.11 5.32 -17.73
C LEU A 86 11.93 6.08 -17.12
N ASN A 87 10.95 5.34 -16.59
CA ASN A 87 9.77 5.91 -15.98
C ASN A 87 10.04 6.60 -14.64
N ASN A 88 10.98 6.09 -13.83
CA ASN A 88 11.34 6.70 -12.57
C ASN A 88 11.87 8.14 -12.73
N THR A 89 12.40 8.50 -13.91
CA THR A 89 12.84 9.87 -14.23
C THR A 89 11.72 10.83 -14.69
N LYS A 90 10.63 10.32 -15.28
CA LYS A 90 9.54 11.14 -15.88
C LYS A 90 8.25 11.13 -15.07
N LYS A 91 7.82 9.96 -14.62
CA LYS A 91 6.63 9.73 -13.79
C LYS A 91 6.82 8.44 -13.02
N ALA A 92 7.25 8.55 -11.76
CA ALA A 92 7.52 7.41 -10.90
C ALA A 92 6.35 6.42 -10.86
N TRP A 93 6.67 5.12 -10.85
CA TRP A 93 5.70 4.07 -10.57
C TRP A 93 5.17 4.22 -9.14
N ASN A 94 3.88 4.01 -8.95
CA ASN A 94 3.30 3.96 -7.61
C ASN A 94 3.32 2.52 -7.06
N ILE A 95 3.02 2.35 -5.76
CA ILE A 95 3.00 1.05 -5.09
C ILE A 95 2.07 0.04 -5.80
N ASP A 96 0.91 0.46 -6.29
CA ASP A 96 -0.02 -0.44 -6.99
C ASP A 96 0.53 -0.91 -8.34
N ASP A 97 1.30 -0.06 -9.04
CA ASP A 97 1.94 -0.43 -10.30
C ASP A 97 2.96 -1.57 -10.04
N TYR A 98 3.78 -1.45 -8.99
CA TYR A 98 4.71 -2.51 -8.57
C TYR A 98 3.99 -3.79 -8.14
N ILE A 99 2.96 -3.68 -7.29
CA ILE A 99 2.17 -4.85 -6.87
C ILE A 99 1.58 -5.57 -8.09
N ASN A 100 1.04 -4.82 -9.04
CA ASN A 100 0.48 -5.40 -10.25
C ASN A 100 1.52 -6.13 -11.10
N LYS A 101 2.71 -5.54 -11.26
CA LYS A 101 3.82 -6.19 -11.98
C LYS A 101 4.14 -7.55 -11.36
N TYR A 102 4.38 -7.60 -10.05
CA TYR A 102 4.73 -8.86 -9.38
C TYR A 102 3.59 -9.89 -9.39
N VAL A 103 2.32 -9.47 -9.39
CA VAL A 103 1.18 -10.38 -9.62
C VAL A 103 1.21 -10.96 -11.04
N VAL A 104 1.44 -10.14 -12.07
CA VAL A 104 1.53 -10.60 -13.46
C VAL A 104 2.73 -11.53 -13.68
N ASP A 105 3.79 -11.34 -12.91
CA ASP A 105 4.97 -12.20 -12.88
C ASP A 105 4.75 -13.52 -12.11
N GLY A 106 3.57 -13.72 -11.50
CA GLY A 106 3.18 -14.95 -10.80
C GLY A 106 3.65 -15.02 -9.34
N ASN A 107 3.94 -13.88 -8.70
CA ASN A 107 4.36 -13.86 -7.31
C ASN A 107 3.16 -13.99 -6.34
N SER A 108 3.03 -15.17 -5.74
CA SER A 108 1.93 -15.52 -4.83
C SER A 108 1.79 -14.60 -3.59
N GLU A 109 2.89 -14.01 -3.07
CA GLU A 109 2.81 -13.09 -1.94
C GLU A 109 2.10 -11.78 -2.33
N TYR A 110 2.35 -11.32 -3.55
CA TYR A 110 1.70 -10.13 -4.09
C TYR A 110 0.26 -10.41 -4.52
N GLU A 111 -0.06 -11.63 -4.97
CA GLU A 111 -1.44 -12.06 -5.22
C GLU A 111 -2.27 -12.04 -3.94
N LYS A 112 -1.76 -12.64 -2.86
CA LYS A 112 -2.37 -12.59 -1.52
C LYS A 112 -2.58 -11.15 -1.06
N LEU A 113 -1.56 -10.29 -1.16
CA LEU A 113 -1.66 -8.88 -0.80
C LEU A 113 -2.71 -8.14 -1.62
N GLN A 114 -2.75 -8.38 -2.94
CA GLN A 114 -3.74 -7.76 -3.82
C GLN A 114 -5.17 -8.19 -3.43
N ASN A 115 -5.38 -9.47 -3.11
CA ASN A 115 -6.67 -10.00 -2.72
C ASN A 115 -7.13 -9.43 -1.37
N LEU A 116 -6.27 -9.46 -0.34
CA LEU A 116 -6.60 -8.86 0.97
C LEU A 116 -6.89 -7.37 0.86
N SER A 117 -6.16 -6.63 0.04
CA SER A 117 -6.43 -5.19 -0.10
C SER A 117 -7.74 -4.88 -0.83
N LYS A 118 -8.22 -5.77 -1.71
CA LYS A 118 -9.55 -5.65 -2.31
C LYS A 118 -10.64 -5.96 -1.28
N GLN A 119 -10.43 -7.00 -0.46
CA GLN A 119 -11.35 -7.44 0.58
C GLN A 119 -11.49 -6.40 1.70
N TYR A 120 -10.38 -5.83 2.16
CA TYR A 120 -10.31 -4.86 3.26
C TYR A 120 -10.02 -3.43 2.76
N LYS A 121 -10.78 -2.98 1.78
CA LYS A 121 -10.60 -1.69 1.07
C LYS A 121 -10.61 -0.43 1.97
N ASN A 122 -11.15 -0.54 3.18
CA ASN A 122 -11.20 0.52 4.18
C ASN A 122 -9.91 0.66 5.00
N ILE A 123 -8.98 -0.28 4.87
CA ILE A 123 -7.65 -0.20 5.50
C ILE A 123 -6.69 0.47 4.51
N PRO A 124 -6.04 1.59 4.87
CA PRO A 124 -5.07 2.22 4.00
C PRO A 124 -3.92 1.27 3.63
N ARG A 125 -3.56 1.25 2.34
CA ARG A 125 -2.59 0.32 1.78
C ARG A 125 -1.26 0.29 2.52
N SER A 126 -0.72 1.46 2.86
CA SER A 126 0.56 1.58 3.57
C SER A 126 0.52 0.92 4.94
N ALA A 127 -0.60 1.08 5.67
CA ALA A 127 -0.82 0.47 6.98
C ALA A 127 -0.95 -1.05 6.87
N LEU A 128 -1.68 -1.53 5.86
CA LEU A 128 -1.84 -2.96 5.59
C LEU A 128 -0.49 -3.63 5.28
N ILE A 129 0.34 -3.00 4.43
CA ILE A 129 1.67 -3.52 4.07
C ILE A 129 2.58 -3.56 5.30
N ALA A 130 2.64 -2.46 6.07
CA ALA A 130 3.47 -2.39 7.28
C ALA A 130 3.11 -3.51 8.28
N ALA A 131 1.83 -3.64 8.62
CA ALA A 131 1.38 -4.67 9.56
C ALA A 131 1.56 -6.10 8.99
N ALA A 132 1.40 -6.30 7.67
CA ALA A 132 1.64 -7.59 7.03
C ALA A 132 3.11 -8.04 7.14
N GLN A 133 4.04 -7.08 7.16
CA GLN A 133 5.47 -7.32 7.37
C GLN A 133 5.87 -7.31 8.86
N GLY A 134 4.91 -7.15 9.76
CA GLY A 134 5.13 -7.15 11.21
C GLY A 134 5.68 -5.84 11.77
N GLU A 135 5.52 -4.72 11.05
CA GLU A 135 5.91 -3.39 11.50
C GLU A 135 4.76 -2.72 12.28
N LEU A 136 5.04 -2.28 13.52
CA LEU A 136 4.08 -1.58 14.38
C LEU A 136 3.79 -0.14 13.95
N ASN A 137 4.64 0.42 13.09
CA ASN A 137 4.61 1.80 12.62
C ASN A 137 4.76 1.83 11.10
N LEU A 138 4.49 2.98 10.48
CA LEU A 138 4.86 3.16 9.07
C LEU A 138 6.37 3.33 8.93
N GLY A 139 7.05 2.31 8.41
CA GLY A 139 8.43 2.42 7.96
C GLY A 139 8.55 2.79 6.48
N LEU A 140 9.70 3.38 6.11
CA LEU A 140 10.09 3.52 4.70
C LEU A 140 10.41 2.15 4.07
N GLN A 141 10.83 1.18 4.89
CA GLN A 141 11.30 -0.13 4.44
C GLN A 141 10.19 -0.96 3.78
N SER A 142 8.99 -1.00 4.36
CA SER A 142 7.84 -1.66 3.74
C SER A 142 7.55 -1.17 2.31
N GLY A 143 7.62 0.14 2.08
CA GLY A 143 7.47 0.72 0.76
C GLY A 143 8.60 0.32 -0.20
N GLN A 144 9.83 0.25 0.29
CA GLN A 144 11.00 -0.16 -0.48
C GLN A 144 10.96 -1.65 -0.84
N ASN A 145 10.57 -2.51 0.09
CA ASN A 145 10.38 -3.95 -0.12
C ASN A 145 9.40 -4.22 -1.26
N ILE A 146 8.32 -3.46 -1.35
CA ILE A 146 7.37 -3.57 -2.46
C ILE A 146 8.04 -3.24 -3.80
N ARG A 147 8.80 -2.13 -3.87
CA ARG A 147 9.48 -1.70 -5.11
C ARG A 147 10.50 -2.73 -5.57
N GLU A 148 11.26 -3.28 -4.63
CA GLU A 148 12.33 -4.26 -4.90
C GLU A 148 11.83 -5.70 -5.10
N GLY A 149 10.53 -5.98 -4.99
CA GLY A 149 10.01 -7.35 -5.15
C GLY A 149 10.23 -8.24 -3.92
N LYS A 150 10.59 -7.65 -2.78
CA LYS A 150 10.98 -8.35 -1.54
C LYS A 150 9.86 -8.46 -0.51
N PHE A 151 8.65 -7.97 -0.80
CA PHE A 151 7.52 -8.12 0.11
C PHE A 151 7.21 -9.59 0.39
N ARG A 152 7.05 -9.91 1.67
CA ARG A 152 6.56 -11.19 2.16
C ARG A 152 5.72 -10.95 3.41
N PHE A 153 4.65 -11.72 3.58
CA PHE A 153 3.94 -11.74 4.84
C PHE A 153 4.84 -12.33 5.92
N TYR A 154 4.92 -11.67 7.08
CA TYR A 154 5.61 -12.23 8.24
C TYR A 154 4.92 -13.53 8.70
N ASN A 155 3.59 -13.50 8.79
CA ASN A 155 2.76 -14.66 9.11
C ASN A 155 1.36 -14.50 8.52
N TYR A 156 1.14 -15.06 7.33
CA TYR A 156 -0.10 -14.85 6.58
C TYR A 156 -1.37 -15.34 7.32
N PRO A 157 -1.43 -16.56 7.89
CA PRO A 157 -2.62 -17.02 8.61
C PRO A 157 -3.01 -16.10 9.78
N HIS A 158 -2.05 -15.71 10.62
CA HIS A 158 -2.32 -14.83 11.76
C HIS A 158 -2.68 -13.41 11.30
N PHE A 159 -2.13 -12.97 10.17
CA PHE A 159 -2.48 -11.68 9.60
C PHE A 159 -3.94 -11.66 9.14
N CYS A 160 -4.46 -12.75 8.56
CA CYS A 160 -5.88 -12.86 8.24
C CYS A 160 -6.76 -12.77 9.50
N LEU A 161 -6.39 -13.44 10.60
CA LEU A 161 -7.10 -13.36 11.88
C LEU A 161 -7.13 -11.92 12.43
N LEU A 162 -6.03 -11.18 12.32
CA LEU A 162 -5.98 -9.76 12.67
C LEU A 162 -6.99 -8.94 11.84
N LEU A 163 -7.05 -9.16 10.53
CA LEU A 163 -7.95 -8.40 9.65
C LEU A 163 -9.42 -8.69 9.93
N GLU A 164 -9.76 -9.95 10.22
CA GLU A 164 -11.10 -10.35 10.66
C GLU A 164 -11.46 -9.66 11.99
N SER A 165 -10.59 -9.78 12.99
CA SER A 165 -10.79 -9.16 14.30
C SER A 165 -10.89 -7.63 14.24
N TYR A 166 -10.11 -6.98 13.36
CA TYR A 166 -10.20 -5.54 13.11
C TYR A 166 -11.51 -5.14 12.43
N SER A 167 -12.00 -5.95 11.47
CA SER A 167 -13.28 -5.71 10.82
C SER A 167 -14.44 -5.77 11.83
N GLU A 168 -14.42 -6.74 12.75
CA GLU A 168 -15.37 -6.82 13.87
C GLU A 168 -15.27 -5.61 14.79
N PHE A 169 -14.05 -5.24 15.19
CA PHE A 169 -13.79 -4.06 16.01
C PHE A 169 -14.38 -2.78 15.41
N ILE A 170 -14.17 -2.54 14.11
CA ILE A 170 -14.71 -1.37 13.41
C ILE A 170 -16.24 -1.41 13.38
N LYS A 171 -16.84 -2.58 13.10
CA LYS A 171 -18.29 -2.76 13.08
C LYS A 171 -18.92 -2.48 14.45
N GLU A 172 -18.33 -2.98 15.52
CA GLU A 172 -18.89 -2.87 16.87
C GLU A 172 -18.69 -1.50 17.52
N THR A 173 -17.60 -0.81 17.19
CA THR A 173 -17.33 0.52 17.72
C THR A 173 -17.91 1.62 16.84
N SER A 174 -18.30 1.31 15.60
CA SER A 174 -18.70 2.28 14.56
C SER A 174 -17.62 3.33 14.25
N LEU A 175 -16.35 3.05 14.56
CA LEU A 175 -15.23 3.92 14.21
C LEU A 175 -15.00 3.93 12.70
N LYS A 176 -14.49 5.04 12.18
CA LYS A 176 -14.02 5.11 10.79
C LYS A 176 -12.62 4.54 10.72
N SER A 177 -12.43 3.48 9.93
CA SER A 177 -11.11 2.92 9.68
C SER A 177 -10.18 3.99 9.09
N SER A 178 -8.97 4.07 9.63
CA SER A 178 -7.92 4.96 9.16
C SER A 178 -6.57 4.28 9.38
N LEU A 179 -5.51 4.91 8.87
CA LEU A 179 -4.15 4.41 9.05
C LEU A 179 -3.79 4.27 10.52
N TYR A 180 -4.10 5.31 11.31
CA TYR A 180 -3.78 5.38 12.73
C TYR A 180 -4.66 4.45 13.56
N ILE A 181 -5.95 4.30 13.20
CA ILE A 181 -6.87 3.38 13.88
C ILE A 181 -6.47 1.93 13.64
N PHE A 182 -6.10 1.56 12.42
CA PHE A 182 -5.63 0.21 12.10
C PHE A 182 -4.32 -0.13 12.82
N LEU A 183 -3.30 0.74 12.69
CA LEU A 183 -2.01 0.50 13.35
C LEU A 183 -2.11 0.60 14.88
N GLY A 184 -2.99 1.46 15.42
CA GLY A 184 -3.26 1.54 16.85
C GLY A 184 -3.91 0.27 17.38
N TYR A 185 -4.87 -0.28 16.64
CA TYR A 185 -5.45 -1.58 16.95
C TYR A 185 -4.42 -2.70 16.88
N PHE A 186 -3.60 -2.74 15.82
CA PHE A 186 -2.52 -3.73 15.66
C PHE A 186 -1.49 -3.66 16.79
N ASN A 187 -1.16 -2.45 17.25
CA ASN A 187 -0.29 -2.23 18.40
C ASN A 187 -0.82 -2.89 19.68
N LEU A 188 -2.13 -2.83 19.93
CA LEU A 188 -2.70 -3.51 21.10
C LEU A 188 -2.90 -4.99 20.84
N TYR A 189 -3.35 -5.38 19.64
CA TYR A 189 -3.62 -6.78 19.26
C TYR A 189 -2.41 -7.70 19.48
N THR A 190 -1.21 -7.16 19.26
CA THR A 190 0.03 -7.91 19.46
C THR A 190 0.48 -7.97 20.92
N VAL A 191 -0.26 -7.43 21.89
CA VAL A 191 0.09 -7.52 23.31
C VAL A 191 -0.61 -8.74 23.93
N LYS A 192 0.11 -9.63 24.62
CA LYS A 192 -0.48 -10.87 25.17
C LYS A 192 -1.64 -10.63 26.14
N LYS A 193 -1.64 -9.48 26.84
CA LYS A 193 -2.70 -9.08 27.78
C LYS A 193 -3.89 -8.39 27.11
N PHE A 194 -3.92 -8.29 25.79
CA PHE A 194 -4.97 -7.58 25.09
C PHE A 194 -6.33 -8.27 25.23
N ASP A 195 -7.31 -7.51 25.73
CA ASP A 195 -8.71 -7.87 25.84
C ASP A 195 -9.53 -6.98 24.89
N ARG A 196 -9.88 -7.55 23.74
CA ARG A 196 -10.63 -6.86 22.68
C ARG A 196 -12.00 -6.39 23.15
N GLU A 197 -12.72 -7.23 23.88
CA GLU A 197 -14.08 -6.94 24.36
C GLU A 197 -14.08 -5.72 25.28
N ARG A 198 -13.06 -5.61 26.13
CA ARG A 198 -12.86 -4.45 26.98
C ARG A 198 -12.56 -3.18 26.20
N LEU A 199 -11.69 -3.25 25.18
CA LEU A 199 -11.42 -2.11 24.31
C LEU A 199 -12.71 -1.64 23.63
N ILE A 200 -13.45 -2.56 23.01
CA ILE A 200 -14.72 -2.27 22.33
C ILE A 200 -15.71 -1.62 23.29
N LYS A 201 -15.94 -2.24 24.46
CA LYS A 201 -16.87 -1.73 25.49
C LYS A 201 -16.58 -0.28 25.87
N ASN A 202 -15.30 0.09 26.00
CA ASN A 202 -14.91 1.41 26.46
C ASN A 202 -14.75 2.45 25.33
N LEU A 203 -14.84 2.03 24.07
CA LEU A 203 -14.86 2.90 22.88
C LEU A 203 -16.24 3.06 22.24
N LYS A 204 -17.19 2.15 22.51
CA LYS A 204 -18.59 2.27 22.06
C LYS A 204 -19.16 3.65 22.46
N GLY A 205 -19.68 4.38 21.48
CA GLY A 205 -20.25 5.72 21.66
C GLY A 205 -19.24 6.88 21.68
N LYS A 206 -17.95 6.63 21.42
CA LYS A 206 -16.89 7.66 21.39
C LYS A 206 -16.35 7.95 19.99
N GLN A 207 -17.16 7.71 18.96
CA GLN A 207 -16.69 7.80 17.59
C GLN A 207 -16.25 9.21 17.20
N GLU A 208 -16.99 10.23 17.63
CA GLU A 208 -16.69 11.63 17.33
C GLU A 208 -15.37 12.11 17.92
N SER A 209 -14.93 11.57 19.06
CA SER A 209 -13.66 11.96 19.69
C SER A 209 -12.45 11.17 19.19
N VAL A 210 -12.68 10.05 18.49
CA VAL A 210 -11.63 9.16 17.98
C VAL A 210 -11.44 9.32 16.47
N ASN A 211 -12.53 9.52 15.73
CA ASN A 211 -12.49 9.70 14.29
C ASN A 211 -11.76 11.00 13.93
N GLY A 212 -10.84 10.93 12.97
CA GLY A 212 -10.07 12.11 12.52
C GLY A 212 -8.80 12.39 13.31
N ILE A 213 -8.46 11.58 14.33
CA ILE A 213 -7.12 11.64 14.94
C ILE A 213 -6.07 11.28 13.89
N MET A 214 -5.09 12.18 13.72
CA MET A 214 -4.02 12.08 12.71
C MET A 214 -2.64 11.72 13.30
N SER A 215 -2.61 11.07 14.46
CA SER A 215 -1.39 10.63 15.14
C SER A 215 -1.55 9.20 15.66
N LEU A 216 -0.57 8.35 15.34
CA LEU A 216 -0.55 6.96 15.82
C LEU A 216 -0.39 6.92 17.35
N ASP A 217 0.54 7.70 17.90
CA ASP A 217 0.83 7.75 19.33
C ASP A 217 -0.42 8.14 20.14
N VAL A 218 -1.17 9.13 19.67
CA VAL A 218 -2.41 9.58 20.32
C VAL A 218 -3.48 8.48 20.28
N VAL A 219 -3.63 7.78 19.14
CA VAL A 219 -4.57 6.64 19.04
C VAL A 219 -4.16 5.51 19.98
N VAL A 220 -2.88 5.15 20.01
CA VAL A 220 -2.36 4.08 20.88
C VAL A 220 -2.61 4.42 22.34
N GLU A 221 -2.32 5.65 22.77
CA GLU A 221 -2.54 6.07 24.15
C GLU A 221 -4.04 6.05 24.52
N LEU A 222 -4.90 6.54 23.62
CA LEU A 222 -6.35 6.51 23.79
C LEU A 222 -6.86 5.06 23.92
N PHE A 223 -6.37 4.16 23.07
CA PHE A 223 -6.73 2.75 23.10
C PHE A 223 -6.24 2.08 24.38
N LEU A 224 -5.02 2.38 24.84
CA LEU A 224 -4.49 1.90 26.12
C LEU A 224 -5.32 2.39 27.31
N LYS A 225 -5.72 3.68 27.31
CA LYS A 225 -6.60 4.24 28.35
C LYS A 225 -7.98 3.58 28.34
N ALA A 226 -8.56 3.36 27.15
CA ALA A 226 -9.85 2.68 27.00
C ALA A 226 -9.78 1.21 27.44
N HIS A 227 -8.75 0.48 27.01
CA HIS A 227 -8.50 -0.89 27.46
C HIS A 227 -8.32 -0.95 28.98
N ASN A 228 -7.50 -0.08 29.56
CA ASN A 228 -7.16 -0.12 30.99
C ASN A 228 -8.21 0.52 31.92
N TYR A 229 -9.34 0.96 31.39
CA TYR A 229 -10.39 1.61 32.18
C TYR A 229 -10.85 0.69 33.33
N ARG A 230 -10.82 1.25 34.57
CA ARG A 230 -11.13 0.55 35.84
C ARG A 230 -10.22 -0.64 36.21
N LEU A 231 -9.07 -0.82 35.56
CA LEU A 231 -8.10 -1.87 35.92
C LEU A 231 -7.00 -1.41 36.89
N ARG A 232 -6.97 -0.11 37.26
CA ARG A 232 -5.96 0.44 38.18
C ARG A 232 -6.24 0.20 39.67
N GLY A 233 -7.37 -0.44 40.02
CA GLY A 233 -7.73 -0.78 41.40
C GLY A 233 -6.99 -2.02 41.96
N LYS A 234 -6.91 -2.14 43.30
CA LYS A 234 -6.11 -3.20 43.99
C LYS A 234 -6.44 -4.64 43.54
N SER A 235 -7.67 -4.93 43.16
CA SER A 235 -8.12 -6.29 42.77
C SER A 235 -7.76 -6.71 41.35
N ASN A 236 -7.49 -5.78 40.42
CA ASN A 236 -7.35 -6.06 38.97
C ASN A 236 -5.99 -5.65 38.38
N LYS A 237 -4.98 -5.37 39.22
CA LYS A 237 -3.65 -4.87 38.78
C LYS A 237 -2.92 -5.77 37.78
N GLY A 238 -3.24 -7.06 37.69
CA GLY A 238 -2.59 -8.01 36.78
C GLY A 238 -3.00 -7.86 35.31
N SER A 239 -4.22 -7.37 35.02
CA SER A 239 -4.80 -7.36 33.68
C SER A 239 -4.58 -6.07 32.89
N ALA A 240 -4.11 -5.00 33.54
CA ALA A 240 -3.82 -3.75 32.85
C ALA A 240 -2.56 -3.90 31.98
N ILE A 241 -2.60 -3.36 30.75
CA ILE A 241 -1.42 -3.24 29.91
C ILE A 241 -0.54 -2.12 30.48
N LYS A 242 0.64 -2.46 31.01
CA LYS A 242 1.62 -1.46 31.46
C LYS A 242 2.22 -0.72 30.27
N TYR A 243 2.29 0.60 30.39
CA TYR A 243 2.97 1.47 29.44
C TYR A 243 3.53 2.70 30.17
N THR A 244 4.58 3.32 29.61
CA THR A 244 5.12 4.62 30.04
C THR A 244 4.97 5.64 28.93
N LEU A 245 5.21 6.92 29.22
CA LEU A 245 5.38 7.95 28.21
C LEU A 245 6.88 8.21 28.00
N SER A 246 7.30 8.35 26.75
CA SER A 246 8.64 8.82 26.39
C SER A 246 8.82 10.31 26.73
N LYS A 247 10.03 10.85 26.53
CA LYS A 247 10.30 12.30 26.66
C LYS A 247 9.43 13.17 25.75
N LYS A 248 8.95 12.62 24.62
CA LYS A 248 8.04 13.30 23.68
C LYS A 248 6.56 13.00 23.96
N GLU A 249 6.26 12.41 25.11
CA GLU A 249 4.91 11.99 25.53
C GLU A 249 4.29 10.86 24.69
N ASN A 250 5.08 10.14 23.90
CA ASN A 250 4.60 8.99 23.15
C ASN A 250 4.45 7.74 24.06
N PRO A 251 3.37 6.96 23.94
CA PRO A 251 3.17 5.76 24.74
C PRO A 251 4.12 4.62 24.33
N ILE A 252 4.86 4.07 25.29
CA ILE A 252 5.71 2.89 25.13
C ILE A 252 5.11 1.75 25.95
N ILE A 253 4.62 0.71 25.26
CA ILE A 253 4.06 -0.49 25.90
C ILE A 253 5.20 -1.33 26.50
N LEU A 254 5.09 -1.68 27.78
CA LEU A 254 6.08 -2.43 28.56
C LEU A 254 5.70 -3.91 28.75
N GLU A 255 4.62 -4.35 28.11
CA GLU A 255 4.11 -5.71 28.21
C GLU A 255 4.65 -6.62 27.12
N GLU A 256 4.68 -7.91 27.41
CA GLU A 256 5.07 -8.93 26.44
C GLU A 256 4.12 -8.93 25.24
N ARG A 257 4.72 -9.02 24.04
CA ARG A 257 4.00 -9.10 22.77
C ARG A 257 4.00 -10.52 22.22
N ASP A 258 2.98 -10.83 21.44
CA ASP A 258 2.92 -12.03 20.63
C ASP A 258 3.80 -11.85 19.38
N PHE A 259 4.79 -12.72 19.23
CA PHE A 259 5.74 -12.69 18.13
C PHE A 259 5.23 -13.37 16.86
N LEU A 260 4.00 -13.89 16.85
CA LEU A 260 3.36 -14.47 15.67
C LEU A 260 3.11 -13.41 14.57
N LEU A 261 3.05 -12.14 14.93
CA LEU A 261 2.80 -11.02 14.00
C LEU A 261 3.88 -9.93 14.01
N LEU A 262 5.01 -10.13 14.68
CA LEU A 262 6.00 -9.07 14.86
C LEU A 262 7.40 -9.48 14.45
N GLN A 263 8.01 -8.64 13.61
CA GLN A 263 9.42 -8.72 13.30
C GLN A 263 10.21 -7.94 14.37
N MET A 264 10.86 -8.62 15.31
CA MET A 264 11.71 -7.92 16.28
C MET A 264 13.04 -7.51 15.64
N ASN A 265 13.27 -6.20 15.51
CA ASN A 265 14.62 -5.66 15.37
C ASN A 265 15.10 -5.18 16.75
N TRP A 266 15.77 -6.07 17.48
CA TRP A 266 16.26 -5.85 18.85
C TRP A 266 17.21 -4.64 19.04
N LYS A 267 17.62 -3.96 17.95
CA LYS A 267 18.66 -2.91 17.98
C LYS A 267 18.16 -1.47 17.88
N GLU A 268 16.95 -1.19 17.39
CA GLU A 268 16.51 0.21 17.16
C GLU A 268 15.59 0.77 18.25
N ASP A 269 14.78 -0.08 18.90
CA ASP A 269 13.77 0.36 19.87
C ASP A 269 14.34 0.79 21.23
N LEU A 270 15.59 0.47 21.53
CA LEU A 270 16.28 0.95 22.74
C LEU A 270 17.10 2.22 22.51
N SER A 271 17.38 2.59 21.25
CA SER A 271 18.22 3.75 20.93
C SER A 271 17.49 5.10 20.88
N ASN A 272 16.15 5.09 20.89
CA ASN A 272 15.33 6.31 20.84
C ASN A 272 14.43 6.52 22.08
N GLY A 273 14.70 5.81 23.18
CA GLY A 273 14.05 5.99 24.50
C GLY A 273 14.62 7.16 25.30
#